data_AF-F0UK89-F1
#
_entry.id   AF-F0UK89-F1
#
_cell.length_a   1.000
_cell.length_b   1.000
_cell.length_c   1.000
_cell.angle_alpha   90.00
_cell.angle_beta   90.00
_cell.angle_gamma   90.00
#
_symmetry.space_group_name_H-M   'P 1'
#
loop_
_entity.id
_entity.type
_entity.pdbx_description
1 polymer ?
#
loop_
_entity_poly.entity_id
_entity_poly.type
_entity_poly.pdbx_seq_one_letter_code
_entity_poly.pdbx_strand_id
1 'polypeptide(L)'
;MSETGIGMASPDHEHFMKLREANEAFYGFVEGLLQKIKDLELDIDEKKVRLEKQEDMANMYHQRSREAKTELTKLQQNMFLDEFVENGELGGQDAARHLIQHVSEYVQNELADLRPDLPVVVRVYANLKGLRRTYQEAHILDDENEFELFVRGFNMGHPLCDFVDAGAGKECSDEKIRETFKLHAGNVHCKHIVFAGSTDNGYARLLGPYSSTTDFCKRVTMLEGPPFEKELAQLKDKYRTTSFPTVFRDTKLPPIRRVSFSATPIYEPSPTKSPPSYASAASFSSSPPAYNGSRPSTPAPVEKTPGSPSGANGPAWFNGNGTVCGVAVLKNKHGQRVDSPIKPSSSIVQSLKSRKLCNPYHLLGTCHFLACKHEHGERLNDKMMEALRYVARLAPCPSGLECEDENCYSGHRCPNNPCHRPNCHFPKEMHGVDTKICKTWSVQ
;
A
#
# COMPACT_ATOMS: atom_id res chain seq x y z
N MET A 1 51.52 5.03 -86.68
CA MET A 1 50.40 4.40 -87.40
C MET A 1 49.98 3.21 -86.55
N SER A 2 49.13 3.39 -85.53
CA SER A 2 47.66 3.48 -85.58
C SER A 2 47.02 2.24 -86.20
N GLU A 3 46.55 1.33 -85.36
CA GLU A 3 45.33 0.56 -85.64
C GLU A 3 44.66 0.17 -84.33
N THR A 4 43.60 0.93 -84.02
CA THR A 4 42.62 0.71 -82.97
C THR A 4 41.35 0.12 -83.59
N GLY A 5 40.80 -0.90 -82.93
CA GLY A 5 39.38 -1.28 -83.01
C GLY A 5 39.05 -2.38 -84.03
N ILE A 6 38.00 -3.19 -83.87
CA ILE A 6 36.85 -3.15 -82.97
C ILE A 6 36.36 -4.60 -82.82
N GLY A 7 36.36 -5.17 -81.62
CA GLY A 7 35.68 -6.43 -81.34
C GLY A 7 34.19 -6.19 -81.18
N MET A 8 33.38 -6.47 -82.21
CA MET A 8 31.92 -6.41 -82.10
C MET A 8 31.43 -7.62 -81.30
N ALA A 9 30.90 -7.37 -80.10
CA ALA A 9 30.20 -8.41 -79.33
C ALA A 9 28.90 -8.82 -80.06
N SER A 10 28.63 -10.13 -80.11
CA SER A 10 27.41 -10.67 -80.73
C SER A 10 26.15 -10.20 -79.98
N PRO A 11 25.04 -9.82 -80.66
CA PRO A 11 23.80 -9.36 -80.04
C PRO A 11 23.24 -10.29 -78.95
N ASP A 12 23.46 -11.60 -79.09
CA ASP A 12 23.00 -12.61 -78.14
C ASP A 12 23.74 -12.53 -76.79
N HIS A 13 25.00 -12.09 -76.79
CA HIS A 13 25.78 -11.90 -75.56
C HIS A 13 25.27 -10.68 -74.78
N GLU A 14 24.89 -9.60 -75.46
CA GLU A 14 24.34 -8.41 -74.83
C GLU A 14 22.95 -8.68 -74.22
N HIS A 15 22.11 -9.46 -74.92
CA HIS A 15 20.80 -9.89 -74.40
C HIS A 15 20.93 -10.80 -73.16
N PHE A 16 21.88 -11.73 -73.17
CA PHE A 16 22.15 -12.59 -72.01
C PHE A 16 22.61 -11.79 -70.79
N MET A 17 23.47 -10.79 -70.99
CA MET A 17 23.93 -9.92 -69.88
C MET A 17 22.80 -9.07 -69.30
N LYS A 18 21.93 -8.50 -70.14
CA LYS A 18 20.73 -7.77 -69.67
C LYS A 18 19.75 -8.67 -68.91
N LEU A 19 19.58 -9.92 -69.34
CA LEU A 19 18.74 -10.89 -68.64
C LEU A 19 19.33 -11.27 -67.28
N ARG A 20 20.66 -11.43 -67.20
CA ARG A 20 21.37 -11.70 -65.95
C ARG A 20 21.24 -10.54 -64.97
N GLU A 21 21.44 -9.30 -65.43
CA GLU A 21 21.27 -8.10 -64.61
C GLU A 21 19.82 -7.95 -64.10
N ALA A 22 18.83 -8.21 -64.96
CA ALA A 22 17.42 -8.20 -64.55
C ALA A 22 17.11 -9.30 -63.51
N ASN A 23 17.72 -10.47 -63.64
CA ASN A 23 17.54 -11.57 -62.70
C ASN A 23 18.23 -11.28 -61.35
N GLU A 24 19.44 -10.71 -61.36
CA GLU A 24 20.12 -10.23 -60.15
C GLU A 24 19.32 -9.12 -59.44
N ALA A 25 18.75 -8.17 -60.20
CA ALA A 25 17.87 -7.14 -59.65
C ALA A 25 16.59 -7.75 -59.04
N PHE A 26 16.02 -8.78 -59.65
CA PHE A 26 14.86 -9.50 -59.11
C PHE A 26 15.21 -10.21 -57.80
N TYR A 27 16.32 -10.94 -57.74
CA TYR A 27 16.78 -11.60 -56.50
C TYR A 27 17.05 -10.57 -55.39
N GLY A 28 17.70 -9.45 -55.70
CA GLY A 28 17.92 -8.37 -54.72
C GLY A 28 16.62 -7.76 -54.20
N PHE A 29 15.60 -7.61 -55.05
CA PHE A 29 14.27 -7.14 -54.63
C PHE A 29 13.57 -8.16 -53.70
N VAL A 30 13.62 -9.45 -54.03
CA VAL A 30 13.04 -10.53 -53.21
C VAL A 30 13.74 -10.62 -51.86
N GLU A 31 15.07 -10.54 -51.81
CA GLU A 31 15.82 -10.50 -50.55
C GLU A 31 15.46 -9.27 -49.70
N GLY A 32 15.29 -8.11 -50.34
CA GLY A 32 14.83 -6.88 -49.66
C GLY A 32 13.43 -7.03 -49.05
N LEU A 33 12.51 -7.69 -49.75
CA LEU A 33 11.17 -8.00 -49.23
C LEU A 33 11.22 -8.98 -48.06
N LEU A 34 12.03 -10.04 -48.16
CA LEU A 34 12.20 -11.02 -47.08
C LEU A 34 12.80 -10.39 -45.83
N GLN A 35 13.76 -9.48 -45.98
CA GLN A 35 14.33 -8.74 -44.85
C GLN A 35 13.28 -7.85 -44.19
N LYS A 36 12.48 -7.13 -45.00
CA LYS A 36 11.42 -6.26 -44.48
C LYS A 36 10.31 -7.03 -43.74
N ILE A 37 9.98 -8.24 -44.19
CA ILE A 37 9.04 -9.13 -43.48
C ILE A 37 9.61 -9.50 -42.11
N LYS A 38 10.88 -9.92 -42.03
CA LYS A 38 11.53 -10.24 -40.75
C LYS A 38 11.55 -9.04 -39.80
N ASP A 39 11.86 -7.85 -40.30
CA ASP A 39 11.89 -6.64 -39.49
C ASP A 39 10.49 -6.28 -38.96
N LEU A 40 9.44 -6.48 -39.76
CA LEU A 40 8.04 -6.27 -39.34
C LEU A 40 7.57 -7.32 -38.32
N GLU A 41 7.97 -8.58 -38.47
CA GLU A 41 7.68 -9.64 -37.50
C GLU A 41 8.28 -9.30 -36.13
N LEU A 42 9.54 -8.83 -36.11
CA LEU A 42 10.20 -8.36 -34.89
C LEU A 42 9.49 -7.16 -34.25
N ASP A 43 9.06 -6.17 -35.04
CA ASP A 43 8.33 -4.99 -34.54
C ASP A 43 6.95 -5.36 -33.98
N ILE A 44 6.25 -6.31 -34.60
CA ILE A 44 4.97 -6.83 -34.10
C ILE A 44 5.18 -7.52 -32.75
N ASP A 45 6.20 -8.36 -32.61
CA ASP A 45 6.47 -9.07 -31.36
C ASP A 45 6.89 -8.10 -30.24
N GLU A 46 7.69 -7.07 -30.55
CA GLU A 46 8.02 -6.02 -29.59
C GLU A 46 6.76 -5.26 -29.13
N LYS A 47 5.86 -4.93 -30.07
CA LYS A 47 4.59 -4.24 -29.76
C LYS A 47 3.64 -5.11 -28.95
N LYS A 48 3.54 -6.41 -29.23
CA LYS A 48 2.74 -7.35 -28.44
C LYS A 48 3.22 -7.40 -26.99
N VAL A 49 4.53 -7.54 -26.77
CA VAL A 49 5.12 -7.53 -25.42
C VAL A 49 4.87 -6.20 -24.71
N ARG A 50 4.87 -5.08 -25.43
CA ARG A 50 4.57 -3.77 -24.85
C ARG A 50 3.10 -3.63 -24.47
N LEU A 51 2.18 -4.13 -25.29
CA LEU A 51 0.74 -4.11 -25.02
C LEU A 51 0.40 -4.97 -23.81
N GLU A 52 0.93 -6.19 -23.75
CA GLU A 52 0.74 -7.11 -22.61
C GLU A 52 1.20 -6.47 -21.29
N LYS A 53 2.35 -5.78 -21.28
CA LYS A 53 2.82 -5.02 -20.11
C LYS A 53 1.88 -3.88 -19.69
N GLN A 54 1.24 -3.22 -20.66
CA GLN A 54 0.28 -2.15 -20.37
C GLN A 54 -1.02 -2.71 -19.79
N GLU A 55 -1.50 -3.83 -20.32
CA GLU A 55 -2.67 -4.55 -19.81
C GLU A 55 -2.42 -5.08 -18.40
N ASP A 56 -1.28 -5.73 -18.14
CA ASP A 56 -0.87 -6.18 -16.80
C ASP A 56 -0.85 -5.02 -15.79
N MET A 57 -0.31 -3.87 -16.20
CA MET A 57 -0.26 -2.67 -15.35
C MET A 57 -1.66 -2.13 -15.06
N ALA A 58 -2.51 -1.98 -16.08
CA ALA A 58 -3.88 -1.53 -15.93
C ALA A 58 -4.68 -2.46 -15.01
N ASN A 59 -4.55 -3.77 -15.20
CA ASN A 59 -5.17 -4.78 -14.34
C ASN A 59 -4.70 -4.67 -12.88
N MET A 60 -3.39 -4.49 -12.65
CA MET A 60 -2.85 -4.29 -11.31
C MET A 60 -3.42 -3.02 -10.63
N TYR A 61 -3.53 -1.92 -11.37
CA TYR A 61 -4.13 -0.67 -10.87
C TYR A 61 -5.62 -0.82 -10.57
N HIS A 62 -6.38 -1.44 -11.47
CA HIS A 62 -7.81 -1.71 -11.25
C HIS A 62 -8.02 -2.64 -10.05
N GLN A 63 -7.18 -3.66 -9.88
CA GLN A 63 -7.26 -4.55 -8.73
C GLN A 63 -6.97 -3.81 -7.41
N ARG A 64 -5.90 -3.02 -7.33
CA ARG A 64 -5.62 -2.20 -6.14
C ARG A 64 -6.73 -1.19 -5.84
N SER A 65 -7.30 -0.57 -6.88
CA SER A 65 -8.42 0.37 -6.71
C SER A 65 -9.67 -0.34 -6.18
N ARG A 66 -9.96 -1.56 -6.67
CA ARG A 66 -11.05 -2.40 -6.13
C ARG A 66 -10.80 -2.78 -4.68
N GLU A 67 -9.58 -3.22 -4.35
CA GLU A 67 -9.17 -3.59 -2.99
C GLU A 67 -9.30 -2.39 -2.03
N ALA A 68 -8.78 -1.22 -2.41
CA ALA A 68 -8.91 0.01 -1.63
C ALA A 68 -10.38 0.43 -1.46
N LYS A 69 -11.20 0.30 -2.51
CA LYS A 69 -12.64 0.58 -2.43
C LYS A 69 -13.37 -0.39 -1.51
N THR A 70 -13.05 -1.69 -1.55
CA THR A 70 -13.63 -2.68 -0.63
C THR A 70 -13.22 -2.43 0.82
N GLU A 71 -11.98 -2.03 1.07
CA GLU A 71 -11.53 -1.69 2.43
C GLU A 71 -12.18 -0.39 2.93
N LEU A 72 -12.34 0.65 2.08
CA LEU A 72 -13.09 1.86 2.42
C LEU A 72 -14.56 1.54 2.74
N THR A 73 -15.17 0.62 2.00
CA THR A 73 -16.56 0.21 2.22
C THR A 73 -16.74 -0.54 3.55
N LYS A 74 -15.71 -1.25 4.05
CA LYS A 74 -15.73 -1.90 5.38
C LYS A 74 -15.63 -0.89 6.52
N LEU A 75 -14.95 0.24 6.30
CA LEU A 75 -14.81 1.29 7.30
C LEU A 75 -16.08 2.13 7.51
N GLN A 76 -17.03 2.06 6.56
CA GLN A 76 -18.30 2.76 6.62
C GLN A 76 -19.34 1.88 7.34
N GLN A 77 -19.24 1.85 8.68
CA GLN A 77 -20.21 1.21 9.58
C GLN A 77 -21.37 2.15 9.90
N ASN A 78 -22.08 1.97 11.02
CA ASN A 78 -23.14 2.89 11.46
C ASN A 78 -22.53 4.30 11.73
N MET A 79 -22.37 5.10 10.67
CA MET A 79 -21.80 6.45 10.69
C MET A 79 -22.79 7.41 11.37
N PHE A 80 -22.31 8.32 12.21
CA PHE A 80 -23.12 9.42 12.72
C PHE A 80 -23.52 10.38 11.59
N LEU A 81 -24.66 11.06 11.73
CA LEU A 81 -25.09 12.12 10.82
C LEU A 81 -24.06 13.24 10.72
N ASP A 82 -23.97 13.86 9.54
CA ASP A 82 -22.96 14.87 9.22
C ASP A 82 -23.04 16.07 10.16
N GLU A 83 -24.27 16.50 10.49
CA GLU A 83 -24.52 17.63 11.40
C GLU A 83 -23.88 17.48 12.79
N PHE A 84 -23.78 16.24 13.30
CA PHE A 84 -23.10 16.01 14.57
C PHE A 84 -21.59 16.08 14.43
N VAL A 85 -21.06 15.58 13.31
CA VAL A 85 -19.61 15.49 13.10
C VAL A 85 -19.03 16.85 12.72
N GLU A 86 -19.72 17.61 11.88
CA GLU A 86 -19.38 18.98 11.49
C GLU A 86 -19.39 19.95 12.68
N ASN A 87 -20.29 19.75 13.64
CA ASN A 87 -20.40 20.62 14.82
C ASN A 87 -19.40 20.27 15.93
N GLY A 88 -18.35 19.50 15.61
CA GLY A 88 -17.22 19.19 16.49
C GLY A 88 -17.65 18.76 17.89
N GLU A 89 -17.13 19.43 18.93
CA GLU A 89 -17.37 19.08 20.33
C GLU A 89 -18.85 19.13 20.74
N LEU A 90 -19.59 20.17 20.31
CA LEU A 90 -21.01 20.27 20.64
C LEU A 90 -21.80 19.16 19.97
N GLY A 91 -21.51 18.89 18.69
CA GLY A 91 -22.16 17.80 17.97
C GLY A 91 -21.84 16.43 18.53
N GLY A 92 -20.62 16.22 19.05
CA GLY A 92 -20.27 15.02 19.81
C GLY A 92 -21.12 14.84 21.07
N GLN A 93 -21.27 15.90 21.87
CA GLN A 93 -22.10 15.88 23.08
C GLN A 93 -23.56 15.58 22.76
N ASP A 94 -24.10 16.23 21.73
CA ASP A 94 -25.47 16.01 21.28
C ASP A 94 -25.67 14.59 20.74
N ALA A 95 -24.73 14.05 19.95
CA ALA A 95 -24.80 12.68 19.45
C ALA A 95 -24.85 11.65 20.59
N ALA A 96 -24.03 11.82 21.62
CA ALA A 96 -24.03 10.94 22.79
C ALA A 96 -25.37 10.99 23.55
N ARG A 97 -25.89 12.20 23.78
CA ARG A 97 -27.18 12.41 24.47
C ARG A 97 -28.36 11.85 23.66
N HIS A 98 -28.40 12.12 22.35
CA HIS A 98 -29.44 11.60 21.46
C HIS A 98 -29.41 10.08 21.38
N LEU A 99 -28.22 9.47 21.32
CA LEU A 99 -28.10 8.02 21.26
C LEU A 99 -28.61 7.35 22.54
N ILE A 100 -28.24 7.86 23.72
CA ILE A 100 -28.76 7.36 25.00
C ILE A 100 -30.27 7.52 25.08
N GLN A 101 -30.78 8.70 24.68
CA GLN A 101 -32.21 8.97 24.69
C GLN A 101 -32.98 7.98 23.80
N HIS A 102 -32.56 7.81 22.53
CA HIS A 102 -33.23 6.89 21.61
C HIS A 102 -33.16 5.43 22.04
N VAL A 103 -32.04 4.99 22.62
CA VAL A 103 -31.93 3.63 23.17
C VAL A 103 -32.86 3.47 24.39
N SER A 104 -32.94 4.48 25.26
CA SER A 104 -33.81 4.43 26.44
C SER A 104 -35.29 4.41 26.06
N GLU A 105 -35.69 5.24 25.10
CA GLU A 105 -37.04 5.24 24.53
C GLU A 105 -37.37 3.89 23.88
N TYR A 106 -36.43 3.31 23.13
CA TYR A 106 -36.59 1.97 22.55
C TYR A 106 -36.79 0.89 23.62
N VAL A 107 -35.97 0.91 24.68
CA VAL A 107 -36.11 -0.04 25.81
C VAL A 107 -37.48 0.12 26.48
N GLN A 108 -37.94 1.35 26.68
CA GLN A 108 -39.23 1.63 27.32
C GLN A 108 -40.43 1.19 26.47
N ASN A 109 -40.37 1.39 25.16
CA ASN A 109 -41.51 1.20 24.26
C ASN A 109 -41.58 -0.22 23.67
N GLU A 110 -40.44 -0.81 23.30
CA GLU A 110 -40.37 -2.04 22.51
C GLU A 110 -39.96 -3.28 23.32
N LEU A 111 -39.34 -3.08 24.50
CA LEU A 111 -38.82 -4.15 25.35
C LEU A 111 -39.58 -4.23 26.68
N ALA A 112 -40.86 -4.58 26.60
CA ALA A 112 -41.77 -4.65 27.76
C ALA A 112 -41.30 -5.56 28.91
N ASP A 113 -40.42 -6.53 28.64
CA ASP A 113 -39.85 -7.43 29.64
C ASP A 113 -38.77 -6.76 30.52
N LEU A 114 -38.32 -5.56 30.14
CA LEU A 114 -37.23 -4.83 30.79
C LEU A 114 -37.75 -3.66 31.60
N ARG A 115 -37.00 -3.30 32.66
CA ARG A 115 -37.33 -2.11 33.45
C ARG A 115 -36.94 -0.84 32.67
N PRO A 116 -37.75 0.24 32.69
CA PRO A 116 -37.44 1.48 31.97
C PRO A 116 -36.24 2.25 32.53
N ASP A 117 -35.86 2.02 33.79
CA ASP A 117 -34.81 2.73 34.52
C ASP A 117 -33.42 2.08 34.38
N LEU A 118 -33.23 1.18 33.41
CA LEU A 118 -31.96 0.49 33.23
C LEU A 118 -30.89 1.45 32.69
N PRO A 119 -29.67 1.45 33.28
CA PRO A 119 -28.57 2.26 32.77
C PRO A 119 -28.12 1.74 31.41
N VAL A 120 -28.01 2.66 30.44
CA VAL A 120 -27.50 2.37 29.09
C VAL A 120 -26.02 2.73 29.04
N VAL A 121 -25.20 1.74 28.65
CA VAL A 121 -23.77 1.93 28.40
C VAL A 121 -23.53 1.84 26.90
N VAL A 122 -22.91 2.86 26.34
CA VAL A 122 -22.62 2.96 24.91
C VAL A 122 -21.11 2.93 24.71
N ARG A 123 -20.65 2.02 23.85
CA ARG A 123 -19.24 1.95 23.44
C ARG A 123 -19.14 1.91 21.93
N VAL A 124 -18.51 2.93 21.38
CA VAL A 124 -18.18 3.01 19.95
C VAL A 124 -16.71 2.65 19.80
N TYR A 125 -16.41 1.64 18.99
CA TYR A 125 -15.05 1.23 18.68
C TYR A 125 -14.75 1.53 17.22
N ALA A 126 -13.74 2.35 16.95
CA ALA A 126 -13.32 2.62 15.57
C ALA A 126 -11.82 2.90 15.50
N ASN A 127 -11.25 2.74 14.31
CA ASN A 127 -9.95 3.33 13.98
C ASN A 127 -10.16 4.84 13.75
N LEU A 128 -9.88 5.68 14.76
CA LEU A 128 -10.20 7.11 14.67
C LEU A 128 -9.51 7.79 13.49
N LYS A 129 -8.25 7.44 13.22
CA LYS A 129 -7.49 7.99 12.09
C LYS A 129 -8.12 7.63 10.75
N GLY A 130 -8.55 6.39 10.59
CA GLY A 130 -9.22 5.91 9.37
C GLY A 130 -10.61 6.50 9.20
N LEU A 131 -11.39 6.60 10.28
CA LEU A 131 -12.73 7.16 10.28
C LEU A 131 -12.70 8.66 9.96
N ARG A 132 -11.80 9.42 10.58
CA ARG A 132 -11.54 10.83 10.24
C ARG A 132 -11.24 11.03 8.76
N ARG A 133 -10.31 10.23 8.22
CA ARG A 133 -9.97 10.27 6.79
C ARG A 133 -11.19 9.99 5.91
N THR A 134 -12.09 9.11 6.36
CA THR A 134 -13.32 8.77 5.62
C THR A 134 -14.28 9.96 5.56
N TYR A 135 -14.45 10.70 6.68
CA TYR A 135 -15.24 11.93 6.72
C TYR A 135 -14.63 13.07 5.88
N GLN A 136 -13.30 13.22 5.89
CA GLN A 136 -12.59 14.20 5.04
C GLN A 136 -12.70 13.86 3.55
N GLU A 137 -12.51 12.58 3.21
CA GLU A 137 -12.66 12.11 1.83
C GLU A 137 -14.10 12.24 1.33
N ALA A 138 -15.09 12.40 2.21
CA ALA A 138 -16.48 12.69 1.85
C ALA A 138 -16.82 14.20 1.82
N HIS A 139 -15.84 15.09 2.07
CA HIS A 139 -16.03 16.54 2.19
C HIS A 139 -17.04 16.96 3.28
N ILE A 140 -17.10 16.19 4.37
CA ILE A 140 -17.88 16.53 5.56
C ILE A 140 -17.01 17.30 6.55
N LEU A 141 -15.74 16.93 6.67
CA LEU A 141 -14.79 17.62 7.54
C LEU A 141 -13.69 18.27 6.71
N ASP A 142 -13.46 19.55 6.98
CA ASP A 142 -12.38 20.32 6.37
C ASP A 142 -11.14 20.37 7.30
N ASP A 143 -11.34 20.51 8.62
CA ASP A 143 -10.25 20.53 9.61
C ASP A 143 -10.02 19.15 10.25
N GLU A 144 -8.75 18.80 10.44
CA GLU A 144 -8.34 17.59 11.15
C GLU A 144 -8.76 17.61 12.63
N ASN A 145 -8.82 18.79 13.25
CA ASN A 145 -9.13 18.92 14.68
C ASN A 145 -10.63 18.75 14.98
N GLU A 146 -11.52 19.01 14.02
CA GLU A 146 -12.98 18.94 14.22
C GLU A 146 -13.43 17.53 14.61
N PHE A 147 -12.85 16.50 13.99
CA PHE A 147 -13.16 15.12 14.36
C PHE A 147 -12.70 14.77 15.78
N GLU A 148 -11.53 15.26 16.20
CA GLU A 148 -11.03 15.02 17.56
C GLU A 148 -11.91 15.72 18.59
N LEU A 149 -12.37 16.95 18.28
CA LEU A 149 -13.36 17.66 19.08
C LEU A 149 -14.66 16.88 19.17
N PHE A 150 -15.16 16.32 18.06
CA PHE A 150 -16.34 15.45 18.06
C PHE A 150 -16.18 14.24 18.99
N VAL A 151 -15.07 13.50 18.88
CA VAL A 151 -14.80 12.35 19.75
C VAL A 151 -14.71 12.76 21.22
N ARG A 152 -14.05 13.90 21.51
CA ARG A 152 -13.98 14.46 22.87
C ARG A 152 -15.36 14.82 23.39
N GLY A 153 -16.16 15.50 22.58
CA GLY A 153 -17.53 15.87 22.87
C GLY A 153 -18.40 14.67 23.17
N PHE A 154 -18.30 13.61 22.38
CA PHE A 154 -19.05 12.37 22.60
C PHE A 154 -18.74 11.74 23.96
N ASN A 155 -17.46 11.65 24.31
CA ASN A 155 -17.01 11.12 25.60
C ASN A 155 -17.45 11.99 26.79
N MET A 156 -17.62 13.30 26.58
CA MET A 156 -18.09 14.24 27.60
C MET A 156 -19.61 14.36 27.67
N GLY A 157 -20.33 13.99 26.62
CA GLY A 157 -21.77 14.18 26.49
C GLY A 157 -22.59 13.34 27.46
N HIS A 158 -22.09 12.17 27.86
CA HIS A 158 -22.75 11.35 28.87
C HIS A 158 -21.75 10.44 29.61
N PRO A 159 -21.83 10.26 30.95
CA PRO A 159 -20.86 9.48 31.74
C PRO A 159 -20.72 7.99 31.38
N LEU A 160 -21.67 7.44 30.62
CA LEU A 160 -21.67 6.04 30.18
C LEU A 160 -21.49 5.88 28.66
N CYS A 161 -21.02 6.93 27.98
CA CYS A 161 -20.71 6.92 26.56
C CYS A 161 -19.20 7.00 26.35
N ASP A 162 -18.65 5.99 25.70
CA ASP A 162 -17.23 5.94 25.34
C ASP A 162 -17.05 5.76 23.83
N PHE A 163 -16.23 6.61 23.24
CA PHE A 163 -15.71 6.50 21.89
C PHE A 163 -14.23 6.16 21.98
N VAL A 164 -13.92 4.90 21.66
CA VAL A 164 -12.63 4.27 21.90
C VAL A 164 -11.90 4.08 20.59
N ASP A 165 -10.66 4.58 20.53
CA ASP A 165 -9.75 4.25 19.44
C ASP A 165 -9.33 2.78 19.53
N ALA A 166 -9.68 2.01 18.51
CA ALA A 166 -9.28 0.61 18.39
C ALA A 166 -7.87 0.46 17.81
N GLY A 167 -7.28 1.53 17.26
CA GLY A 167 -6.00 1.52 16.59
C GLY A 167 -6.08 1.25 15.09
N ALA A 168 -4.94 1.31 14.41
CA ALA A 168 -4.85 1.29 12.95
C ALA A 168 -4.81 -0.11 12.31
N GLY A 169 -4.83 -1.17 13.11
CA GLY A 169 -4.76 -2.54 12.60
C GLY A 169 -6.05 -2.98 11.90
N LYS A 170 -5.90 -3.83 10.89
CA LYS A 170 -7.02 -4.50 10.23
C LYS A 170 -7.72 -5.39 11.27
N GLU A 171 -9.02 -5.20 11.46
CA GLU A 171 -9.87 -5.94 12.42
C GLU A 171 -9.72 -5.58 13.92
N CYS A 172 -8.93 -4.56 14.30
CA CYS A 172 -8.78 -4.20 15.71
C CYS A 172 -10.09 -3.77 16.39
N SER A 173 -10.95 -3.02 15.67
CA SER A 173 -12.30 -2.65 16.14
C SER A 173 -13.18 -3.88 16.29
N ASP A 174 -13.13 -4.77 15.31
CA ASP A 174 -14.02 -5.92 15.22
C ASP A 174 -13.70 -6.95 16.32
N GLU A 175 -12.42 -7.13 16.66
CA GLU A 175 -12.01 -7.99 17.78
C GLU A 175 -12.47 -7.43 19.13
N LYS A 176 -12.36 -6.12 19.35
CA LYS A 176 -12.90 -5.46 20.56
C LYS A 176 -14.41 -5.64 20.66
N ILE A 177 -15.13 -5.44 19.55
CA ILE A 177 -16.59 -5.61 19.49
C ILE A 177 -16.96 -7.07 19.78
N ARG A 178 -16.25 -8.03 19.17
CA ARG A 178 -16.49 -9.47 19.35
C ARG A 178 -16.33 -9.92 20.79
N GLU A 179 -15.22 -9.57 21.43
CA GLU A 179 -14.96 -9.99 22.80
C GLU A 179 -15.83 -9.22 23.81
N THR A 180 -16.11 -7.94 23.56
CA THR A 180 -17.08 -7.16 24.36
C THR A 180 -18.48 -7.77 24.27
N PHE A 181 -18.92 -8.16 23.06
CA PHE A 181 -20.19 -8.84 22.88
C PHE A 181 -20.25 -10.14 23.67
N LYS A 182 -19.24 -11.02 23.55
CA LYS A 182 -19.18 -12.29 24.30
C LYS A 182 -19.21 -12.09 25.81
N LEU A 183 -18.51 -11.07 26.32
CA LEU A 183 -18.50 -10.71 27.73
C LEU A 183 -19.91 -10.34 28.22
N HIS A 184 -20.62 -9.48 27.49
CA HIS A 184 -22.00 -9.10 27.82
C HIS A 184 -23.02 -10.19 27.48
N ALA A 185 -22.69 -11.08 26.54
CA ALA A 185 -23.46 -12.27 26.19
C ALA A 185 -23.63 -13.19 27.40
N GLY A 186 -22.53 -13.44 28.12
CA GLY A 186 -22.50 -14.29 29.32
C GLY A 186 -22.83 -13.57 30.63
N ASN A 187 -22.98 -12.24 30.63
CA ASN A 187 -23.20 -11.49 31.86
C ASN A 187 -24.70 -11.40 32.22
N VAL A 188 -25.08 -11.99 33.35
CA VAL A 188 -26.46 -12.01 33.87
C VAL A 188 -27.00 -10.62 34.28
N HIS A 189 -26.11 -9.66 34.53
CA HIS A 189 -26.48 -8.27 34.83
C HIS A 189 -26.72 -7.46 33.55
N CYS A 190 -26.18 -7.88 32.41
CA CYS A 190 -26.51 -7.30 31.12
C CYS A 190 -27.90 -7.81 30.71
N LYS A 191 -28.90 -6.93 30.68
CA LYS A 191 -30.28 -7.32 30.39
C LYS A 191 -30.60 -7.33 28.92
N HIS A 192 -29.92 -6.51 28.13
CA HIS A 192 -30.12 -6.41 26.68
C HIS A 192 -28.86 -5.91 26.00
N ILE A 193 -28.65 -6.33 24.75
CA ILE A 193 -27.56 -5.85 23.90
C ILE A 193 -28.17 -5.24 22.63
N VAL A 194 -27.92 -3.95 22.41
CA VAL A 194 -28.15 -3.31 21.11
C VAL A 194 -26.84 -3.36 20.34
N PHE A 195 -26.81 -4.12 19.25
CA PHE A 195 -25.61 -4.39 18.46
C PHE A 195 -25.61 -3.57 17.17
N ALA A 196 -24.73 -2.58 17.10
CA ALA A 196 -24.51 -1.75 15.91
C ALA A 196 -23.32 -2.30 15.11
N GLY A 197 -23.56 -2.67 13.85
CA GLY A 197 -22.56 -3.27 12.97
C GLY A 197 -23.16 -3.74 11.66
N SER A 198 -24.10 -2.97 11.09
CA SER A 198 -24.97 -3.47 10.02
C SER A 198 -24.24 -3.79 8.71
N THR A 199 -23.05 -3.19 8.50
CA THR A 199 -22.35 -3.25 7.21
C THR A 199 -21.18 -4.23 7.13
N ASP A 200 -20.97 -5.08 8.15
CA ASP A 200 -19.89 -6.07 8.15
C ASP A 200 -20.42 -7.51 8.30
N ASN A 201 -20.27 -8.32 7.24
CA ASN A 201 -20.65 -9.74 7.24
C ASN A 201 -19.85 -10.55 8.28
N GLY A 202 -18.70 -10.08 8.73
CA GLY A 202 -17.93 -10.72 9.81
C GLY A 202 -18.74 -10.94 11.08
N TYR A 203 -19.70 -10.06 11.39
CA TYR A 203 -20.56 -10.19 12.56
C TYR A 203 -21.64 -11.26 12.43
N ALA A 204 -21.99 -11.70 11.22
CA ALA A 204 -22.91 -12.81 11.04
C ALA A 204 -22.35 -14.10 11.66
N ARG A 205 -21.02 -14.29 11.61
CA ARG A 205 -20.33 -15.43 12.24
C ARG A 205 -20.29 -15.33 13.78
N LEU A 206 -20.31 -14.11 14.32
CA LEU A 206 -20.41 -13.87 15.76
C LEU A 206 -21.82 -14.17 16.28
N LEU A 207 -22.85 -13.70 15.58
CA LEU A 207 -24.25 -13.86 15.99
C LEU A 207 -24.82 -15.24 15.62
N GLY A 208 -24.30 -15.90 14.59
CA GLY A 208 -24.77 -17.20 14.10
C GLY A 208 -24.90 -18.27 15.20
N PRO A 209 -23.87 -18.53 16.02
CA PRO A 209 -23.90 -19.53 17.09
C PRO A 209 -25.00 -19.29 18.14
N TYR A 210 -25.38 -18.04 18.37
CA TYR A 210 -26.42 -17.67 19.34
C TYR A 210 -27.83 -17.74 18.76
N SER A 211 -27.94 -17.83 17.43
CA SER A 211 -29.21 -17.70 16.70
C SER A 211 -30.17 -18.89 16.87
N SER A 212 -29.70 -19.99 17.46
CA SER A 212 -30.50 -21.18 17.77
C SER A 212 -31.23 -21.09 19.12
N THR A 213 -30.83 -20.15 19.99
CA THR A 213 -31.37 -20.01 21.34
C THR A 213 -32.37 -18.86 21.40
N THR A 214 -33.66 -19.17 21.28
CA THR A 214 -34.74 -18.16 21.19
C THR A 214 -34.71 -17.13 22.32
N ASP A 215 -34.42 -17.55 23.56
CA ASP A 215 -34.36 -16.63 24.70
C ASP A 215 -33.17 -15.67 24.63
N PHE A 216 -32.03 -16.14 24.10
CA PHE A 216 -30.88 -15.26 23.88
C PHE A 216 -31.15 -14.28 22.74
N CYS A 217 -31.78 -14.73 21.65
CA CYS A 217 -32.13 -13.86 20.53
C CYS A 217 -33.03 -12.70 20.95
N LYS A 218 -33.96 -12.92 21.89
CA LYS A 218 -34.80 -11.84 22.46
C LYS A 218 -34.00 -10.78 23.21
N ARG A 219 -32.81 -11.14 23.72
CA ARG A 219 -31.89 -10.27 24.47
C ARG A 219 -30.95 -9.45 23.59
N VAL A 220 -31.04 -9.61 22.26
CA VAL A 220 -30.20 -8.91 21.30
C VAL A 220 -31.07 -8.21 20.26
N THR A 221 -30.88 -6.90 20.12
CA THR A 221 -31.43 -6.12 19.02
C THR A 221 -30.30 -5.70 18.09
N MET A 222 -30.42 -6.00 16.79
CA MET A 222 -29.51 -5.51 15.76
C MET A 222 -29.92 -4.10 15.33
N LEU A 223 -28.97 -3.16 15.36
CA LEU A 223 -29.19 -1.77 14.98
C LEU A 223 -28.80 -1.52 13.52
N GLU A 224 -29.79 -1.17 12.71
CA GLU A 224 -29.64 -0.83 11.29
C GLU A 224 -29.29 0.66 11.14
N GLY A 225 -28.13 0.94 10.54
CA GLY A 225 -27.79 2.25 9.99
C GLY A 225 -28.01 2.18 8.49
N PRO A 226 -26.96 1.91 7.69
CA PRO A 226 -27.15 1.41 6.33
C PRO A 226 -27.80 0.01 6.33
N PRO A 227 -28.47 -0.38 5.23
CA PRO A 227 -29.07 -1.70 5.09
C PRO A 227 -28.08 -2.82 5.41
N PHE A 228 -28.54 -3.85 6.13
CA PHE A 228 -27.67 -4.96 6.52
C PHE A 228 -27.04 -5.66 5.31
N GLU A 229 -25.77 -6.01 5.43
CA GLU A 229 -25.10 -6.86 4.45
C GLU A 229 -25.72 -8.26 4.39
N LYS A 230 -25.51 -8.94 3.25
CA LYS A 230 -26.24 -10.16 2.87
C LYS A 230 -26.28 -11.26 3.94
N GLU A 231 -25.18 -11.51 4.66
CA GLU A 231 -25.13 -12.57 5.68
C GLU A 231 -25.85 -12.15 6.97
N LEU A 232 -25.74 -10.87 7.36
CA LEU A 232 -26.47 -10.32 8.51
C LEU A 232 -27.98 -10.22 8.24
N ALA A 233 -28.38 -9.90 7.00
CA ALA A 233 -29.77 -9.81 6.60
C ALA A 233 -30.53 -11.14 6.80
N GLN A 234 -29.85 -12.28 6.65
CA GLN A 234 -30.42 -13.62 6.91
C GLN A 234 -30.76 -13.86 8.38
N LEU A 235 -30.22 -13.04 9.30
CA LEU A 235 -30.46 -13.15 10.73
C LEU A 235 -31.61 -12.25 11.20
N LYS A 236 -32.18 -11.40 10.33
CA LYS A 236 -33.32 -10.52 10.67
C LYS A 236 -34.54 -11.28 11.18
N ASP A 237 -34.78 -12.48 10.66
CA ASP A 237 -35.94 -13.28 11.07
C ASP A 237 -35.76 -13.88 12.47
N LYS A 238 -34.54 -13.88 13.01
CA LYS A 238 -34.19 -14.49 14.30
C LYS A 238 -33.98 -13.47 15.41
N TYR A 239 -33.46 -12.29 15.09
CA TYR A 239 -33.16 -11.22 16.05
C TYR A 239 -34.12 -10.05 15.88
N ARG A 240 -34.31 -9.27 16.95
CA ARG A 240 -35.01 -7.99 16.84
C ARG A 240 -34.15 -7.01 16.03
N THR A 241 -34.79 -6.14 15.25
CA THR A 241 -34.11 -5.08 14.52
C THR A 241 -34.73 -3.72 14.82
N THR A 242 -33.91 -2.68 14.90
CA THR A 242 -34.35 -1.28 15.03
C THR A 242 -33.40 -0.36 14.27
N SER A 243 -33.75 0.91 14.08
CA SER A 243 -32.91 1.94 13.45
C SER A 243 -33.10 3.30 14.12
N PHE A 244 -32.05 4.12 14.12
CA PHE A 244 -32.07 5.48 14.68
C PHE A 244 -31.66 6.50 13.60
N PRO A 245 -32.55 6.86 12.67
CA PRO A 245 -32.22 7.69 11.51
C PRO A 245 -31.84 9.14 11.87
N THR A 246 -32.17 9.58 13.09
CA THR A 246 -31.82 10.88 13.67
C THR A 246 -30.45 10.90 14.34
N VAL A 247 -29.74 9.76 14.38
CA VAL A 247 -28.41 9.64 14.98
C VAL A 247 -27.42 9.09 13.97
N PHE A 248 -27.83 8.06 13.23
CA PHE A 248 -27.00 7.38 12.25
C PHE A 248 -27.52 7.62 10.84
N ARG A 249 -26.58 7.65 9.90
CA ARG A 249 -26.90 7.65 8.47
C ARG A 249 -27.56 6.34 8.07
N ASP A 250 -28.56 6.46 7.20
CA ASP A 250 -29.24 5.35 6.52
C ASP A 250 -28.48 4.84 5.29
N THR A 251 -27.41 5.54 4.91
CA THR A 251 -26.65 5.32 3.69
C THR A 251 -25.15 5.42 3.97
N LYS A 252 -24.38 4.57 3.28
CA LYS A 252 -22.92 4.65 3.29
C LYS A 252 -22.47 5.98 2.66
N LEU A 253 -21.36 6.54 3.15
CA LEU A 253 -20.81 7.76 2.56
C LEU A 253 -20.48 7.52 1.07
N PRO A 254 -20.84 8.46 0.19
CA PRO A 254 -20.65 8.28 -1.24
C PRO A 254 -19.17 8.04 -1.54
N PRO A 255 -18.81 7.00 -2.31
CA PRO A 255 -17.43 6.79 -2.70
C PRO A 255 -17.04 7.95 -3.63
N ILE A 256 -16.21 8.87 -3.16
CA ILE A 256 -15.67 9.89 -4.05
C ILE A 256 -14.82 9.15 -5.09
N ARG A 257 -15.33 9.21 -6.34
CA ARG A 257 -14.61 8.80 -7.53
C ARG A 257 -13.40 9.73 -7.71
N ARG A 258 -12.32 9.53 -6.96
CA ARG A 258 -10.98 9.92 -7.42
C ARG A 258 -10.49 8.94 -8.49
N VAL A 259 -11.34 8.68 -9.48
CA VAL A 259 -10.85 8.42 -10.82
C VAL A 259 -10.72 9.81 -11.43
N SER A 260 -9.52 10.38 -11.36
CA SER A 260 -9.12 11.31 -12.39
C SER A 260 -9.21 10.54 -13.71
N PHE A 261 -10.39 10.58 -14.32
CA PHE A 261 -10.50 10.45 -15.76
C PHE A 261 -9.85 11.71 -16.32
N SER A 262 -8.52 11.75 -16.33
CA SER A 262 -7.86 12.46 -17.41
C SER A 262 -8.28 11.73 -18.67
N ALA A 263 -9.36 12.21 -19.28
CA ALA A 263 -9.65 11.98 -20.68
C ALA A 263 -8.32 12.21 -21.41
N THR A 264 -7.76 11.14 -21.95
CA THR A 264 -6.56 11.23 -22.78
C THR A 264 -6.89 12.19 -23.92
N PRO A 265 -6.20 13.34 -24.05
CA PRO A 265 -6.19 14.01 -25.33
C PRO A 265 -5.58 13.02 -26.32
N ILE A 266 -6.29 12.78 -27.42
CA ILE A 266 -5.72 12.09 -28.58
C ILE A 266 -4.52 12.94 -29.01
N TYR A 267 -3.31 12.51 -28.68
CA TYR A 267 -2.07 13.14 -29.11
C TYR A 267 -1.33 12.14 -30.00
N GLU A 268 -1.09 12.57 -31.24
CA GLU A 268 -0.30 11.88 -32.24
C GLU A 268 1.12 11.55 -31.72
N PRO A 269 1.73 10.45 -32.19
CA PRO A 269 2.99 9.97 -31.65
C PRO A 269 4.16 10.84 -32.14
N SER A 270 4.68 11.70 -31.28
CA SER A 270 6.06 12.18 -31.37
C SER A 270 6.93 11.43 -30.36
N PRO A 271 8.22 11.17 -30.68
CA PRO A 271 8.97 10.10 -30.06
C PRO A 271 9.62 10.59 -28.76
N THR A 272 9.15 10.15 -27.58
CA THR A 272 10.05 9.82 -26.45
C THR A 272 9.35 9.25 -25.20
N LYS A 273 10.06 8.27 -24.60
CA LYS A 273 10.13 7.85 -23.18
C LYS A 273 9.05 6.89 -22.65
N SER A 274 9.54 5.68 -22.35
CA SER A 274 8.88 4.60 -21.60
C SER A 274 8.71 4.92 -20.11
N PRO A 275 7.70 4.33 -19.43
CA PRO A 275 7.58 4.41 -17.97
C PRO A 275 8.74 3.64 -17.30
N PRO A 276 9.23 4.08 -16.12
CA PRO A 276 10.42 3.51 -15.52
C PRO A 276 10.14 2.11 -14.95
N SER A 277 10.72 1.10 -15.59
CA SER A 277 10.89 -0.23 -15.01
C SER A 277 11.93 -0.17 -13.89
N TYR A 278 11.76 -0.99 -12.85
CA TYR A 278 12.72 -1.19 -11.76
C TYR A 278 14.13 -1.56 -12.29
N ALA A 279 14.21 -2.24 -13.44
CA ALA A 279 15.47 -2.55 -14.11
C ALA A 279 16.14 -1.32 -14.77
N SER A 280 15.35 -0.31 -15.16
CA SER A 280 15.86 0.92 -15.76
C SER A 280 16.54 1.83 -14.72
N ALA A 281 16.06 1.87 -13.48
CA ALA A 281 16.71 2.63 -12.40
C ALA A 281 18.13 2.11 -12.08
N ALA A 282 18.38 0.81 -12.32
CA ALA A 282 19.64 0.15 -12.06
C ALA A 282 20.74 0.45 -13.11
N SER A 283 20.37 0.67 -14.37
CA SER A 283 21.29 0.87 -15.50
C SER A 283 21.74 2.32 -15.72
N PHE A 284 21.05 3.32 -15.15
CA PHE A 284 21.42 4.74 -15.26
C PHE A 284 22.43 5.23 -14.20
N SER A 285 23.20 4.32 -13.60
CA SER A 285 24.19 4.64 -12.56
C SER A 285 25.59 4.13 -12.96
N SER A 286 26.04 4.52 -14.14
CA SER A 286 27.39 4.25 -14.62
C SER A 286 28.16 5.56 -14.69
N SER A 287 28.80 5.97 -13.60
CA SER A 287 29.98 6.84 -13.58
C SER A 287 30.51 7.01 -12.15
N PRO A 288 31.73 6.55 -11.83
CA PRO A 288 32.46 7.04 -10.67
C PRO A 288 33.19 8.36 -11.02
N PRO A 289 33.25 9.36 -10.12
CA PRO A 289 34.15 10.49 -10.32
C PRO A 289 35.60 10.05 -10.09
N ALA A 290 36.46 10.32 -11.07
CA ALA A 290 37.90 10.24 -10.93
C ALA A 290 38.39 11.33 -9.96
N TYR A 291 39.15 10.96 -8.94
CA TYR A 291 39.94 11.91 -8.17
C TYR A 291 41.38 11.38 -8.03
N ASN A 292 42.30 12.17 -8.58
CA ASN A 292 43.75 12.05 -8.47
C ASN A 292 44.16 12.50 -7.06
N GLY A 293 44.94 11.71 -6.32
CA GLY A 293 45.44 12.12 -5.01
C GLY A 293 46.27 11.07 -4.26
N SER A 294 47.58 11.13 -4.50
CA SER A 294 48.75 10.69 -3.73
C SER A 294 48.62 9.80 -2.47
N ARG A 295 49.38 8.70 -2.52
CA ARG A 295 49.74 7.70 -1.49
C ARG A 295 50.68 8.30 -0.40
N PRO A 296 50.62 7.84 0.86
CA PRO A 296 51.67 6.94 1.42
C PRO A 296 51.06 5.79 2.28
N SER A 297 51.33 4.50 2.01
CA SER A 297 52.41 3.61 2.52
C SER A 297 52.29 3.13 3.99
N THR A 298 51.67 1.93 4.16
CA THR A 298 52.00 0.78 5.08
C THR A 298 52.02 0.95 6.63
N PRO A 299 52.00 -0.13 7.45
CA PRO A 299 51.77 -1.57 7.17
C PRO A 299 50.72 -2.27 8.07
N ALA A 300 50.29 -3.47 7.65
CA ALA A 300 49.65 -4.49 8.51
C ALA A 300 50.67 -5.07 9.51
N PRO A 301 50.27 -5.82 10.57
CA PRO A 301 50.20 -7.28 10.36
C PRO A 301 49.31 -8.14 11.31
N VAL A 302 49.19 -9.41 10.89
CA VAL A 302 48.99 -10.70 11.61
C VAL A 302 47.58 -11.25 11.91
N GLU A 303 47.43 -12.47 11.38
CA GLU A 303 46.41 -13.51 11.48
C GLU A 303 46.02 -13.99 12.88
N LYS A 304 44.81 -14.56 12.99
CA LYS A 304 44.53 -15.86 13.65
C LYS A 304 43.12 -16.35 13.32
N THR A 305 43.03 -17.54 12.75
CA THR A 305 41.86 -18.46 12.70
C THR A 305 42.14 -19.64 13.65
N PRO A 306 41.20 -20.56 13.98
CA PRO A 306 39.78 -20.64 13.62
C PRO A 306 38.83 -20.94 14.80
N GLY A 307 37.53 -20.69 14.61
CA GLY A 307 36.46 -21.20 15.46
C GLY A 307 35.08 -20.94 14.84
N SER A 308 34.45 -21.99 14.31
CA SER A 308 32.98 -22.05 14.12
C SER A 308 32.31 -22.25 15.49
N PRO A 309 31.02 -21.89 15.72
CA PRO A 309 29.92 -21.89 14.76
C PRO A 309 28.90 -20.73 14.87
N SER A 310 27.89 -20.77 13.98
CA SER A 310 26.56 -20.14 14.09
C SER A 310 26.42 -18.63 13.79
N GLY A 311 25.35 -18.32 13.04
CA GLY A 311 25.10 -17.04 12.40
C GLY A 311 24.55 -15.92 13.29
N ALA A 312 24.67 -14.69 12.78
CA ALA A 312 24.00 -13.46 13.23
C ALA A 312 24.33 -12.38 12.19
N ASN A 313 23.34 -11.74 11.55
CA ASN A 313 22.67 -10.52 12.03
C ASN A 313 23.64 -9.35 12.26
N GLY A 314 23.42 -8.27 11.50
CA GLY A 314 24.08 -6.97 11.67
C GLY A 314 23.84 -6.34 13.06
N PRO A 315 24.51 -5.21 13.35
CA PRO A 315 24.82 -4.82 14.73
C PRO A 315 23.55 -4.44 15.50
N ALA A 316 23.22 -5.26 16.50
CA ALA A 316 22.30 -4.91 17.57
C ALA A 316 23.01 -3.96 18.54
N TRP A 317 22.38 -2.83 18.86
CA TRP A 317 22.79 -2.01 20.01
C TRP A 317 22.27 -2.68 21.28
N PHE A 318 23.19 -3.12 22.14
CA PHE A 318 22.87 -3.69 23.44
C PHE A 318 22.64 -2.55 24.45
N ASN A 319 21.47 -2.55 25.10
CA ASN A 319 21.33 -2.01 26.44
C ASN A 319 21.24 -3.20 27.40
N GLY A 320 21.94 -3.11 28.53
CA GLY A 320 22.03 -4.15 29.55
C GLY A 320 20.69 -4.38 30.25
N ASN A 321 19.83 -5.19 29.65
CA ASN A 321 18.90 -6.12 30.28
C ASN A 321 18.16 -6.84 29.14
N GLY A 322 18.30 -8.17 29.08
CA GLY A 322 17.92 -9.02 27.95
C GLY A 322 16.44 -9.02 27.58
N THR A 323 16.01 -7.97 26.87
CA THR A 323 14.71 -7.91 26.18
C THR A 323 14.96 -7.30 24.81
N VAL A 324 14.67 -8.06 23.74
CA VAL A 324 14.86 -7.63 22.34
C VAL A 324 13.86 -6.50 22.04
N CYS A 325 14.33 -5.27 22.10
CA CYS A 325 13.54 -4.08 21.76
C CYS A 325 13.59 -3.88 20.24
N GLY A 326 12.42 -3.68 19.60
CA GLY A 326 12.28 -3.45 18.16
C GLY A 326 13.18 -2.34 17.64
N VAL A 327 13.60 -2.44 16.38
CA VAL A 327 14.49 -1.47 15.73
C VAL A 327 13.67 -0.21 15.43
N ALA A 328 13.60 0.70 16.41
CA ALA A 328 12.90 1.96 16.27
C ALA A 328 13.38 2.73 15.02
N VAL A 329 12.44 3.28 14.25
CA VAL A 329 12.74 4.11 13.07
C VAL A 329 13.58 5.32 13.49
N LEU A 330 14.77 5.45 12.89
CA LEU A 330 15.68 6.55 13.16
C LEU A 330 15.12 7.83 12.52
N LYS A 331 15.07 8.93 13.28
CA LYS A 331 14.59 10.23 12.81
C LYS A 331 15.66 11.32 12.99
N ASN A 332 15.67 12.31 12.09
CA ASN A 332 16.50 13.52 12.24
C ASN A 332 15.82 14.55 13.15
N LYS A 333 16.45 15.72 13.34
CA LYS A 333 15.92 16.82 14.17
C LYS A 333 14.55 17.37 13.71
N HIS A 334 14.16 17.10 12.47
CA HIS A 334 12.88 17.51 11.89
C HIS A 334 11.83 16.38 11.94
N GLY A 335 12.10 15.28 12.65
CA GLY A 335 11.20 14.13 12.71
C GLY A 335 11.17 13.27 11.44
N GLN A 336 12.03 13.55 10.46
CA GLN A 336 12.07 12.82 9.20
C GLN A 336 12.87 11.52 9.34
N ARG A 337 12.40 10.44 8.73
CA ARG A 337 13.08 9.14 8.71
C ARG A 337 14.47 9.25 8.08
N VAL A 338 15.44 8.65 8.77
CA VAL A 338 16.81 8.49 8.31
C VAL A 338 17.10 7.01 8.17
N ASP A 339 17.47 6.59 6.96
CA ASP A 339 17.93 5.24 6.70
C ASP A 339 19.34 5.02 7.28
N SER A 340 19.56 3.88 7.95
CA SER A 340 20.89 3.50 8.42
C SER A 340 21.89 3.49 7.25
N PRO A 341 23.09 4.05 7.39
CA PRO A 341 24.08 4.05 6.30
C PRO A 341 24.45 2.62 5.87
N ILE A 342 24.46 2.37 4.56
CA ILE A 342 24.86 1.09 3.96
C ILE A 342 25.95 1.37 2.92
N LYS A 343 27.05 0.62 2.95
CA LYS A 343 28.19 0.76 2.02
C LYS A 343 28.57 -0.61 1.45
N PRO A 344 27.79 -1.14 0.50
CA PRO A 344 28.03 -2.46 -0.06
C PRO A 344 29.12 -2.43 -1.12
N SER A 345 29.71 -3.59 -1.43
CA SER A 345 30.61 -3.72 -2.58
C SER A 345 29.90 -3.42 -3.89
N SER A 346 30.48 -2.53 -4.71
CA SER A 346 29.93 -2.14 -6.01
C SER A 346 29.80 -3.32 -6.98
N SER A 347 30.69 -4.31 -6.92
CA SER A 347 30.62 -5.52 -7.76
C SER A 347 29.40 -6.38 -7.43
N ILE A 348 29.05 -6.49 -6.15
CA ILE A 348 27.87 -7.24 -5.68
C ILE A 348 26.60 -6.49 -6.07
N VAL A 349 26.55 -5.17 -5.85
CA VAL A 349 25.40 -4.34 -6.26
C VAL A 349 25.11 -4.49 -7.76
N GLN A 350 26.15 -4.45 -8.60
CA GLN A 350 25.99 -4.58 -10.05
C GLN A 350 25.45 -5.97 -10.45
N SER A 351 25.94 -7.03 -9.80
CA SER A 351 25.46 -8.41 -10.02
C SER A 351 23.99 -8.59 -9.58
N LEU A 352 23.58 -7.97 -8.48
CA LEU A 352 22.19 -8.08 -7.99
C LEU A 352 21.21 -7.27 -8.84
N LYS A 353 21.64 -6.13 -9.37
CA LYS A 353 20.83 -5.27 -10.26
C LYS A 353 20.38 -5.98 -11.54
N SER A 354 21.18 -6.91 -12.05
CA SER A 354 20.82 -7.72 -13.24
C SER A 354 19.90 -8.89 -12.93
N ARG A 355 19.63 -9.19 -11.64
CA ARG A 355 18.79 -10.31 -11.20
C ARG A 355 17.41 -9.82 -10.75
N LYS A 356 16.40 -10.68 -10.87
CA LYS A 356 15.02 -10.34 -10.46
C LYS A 356 14.69 -10.92 -9.09
N LEU A 357 15.51 -10.60 -8.09
CA LEU A 357 15.33 -11.07 -6.71
C LEU A 357 14.12 -10.39 -6.05
N CYS A 358 13.36 -11.16 -5.27
CA CYS A 358 12.23 -10.62 -4.52
C CYS A 358 12.68 -9.92 -3.24
N ASN A 359 12.53 -8.60 -3.17
CA ASN A 359 12.92 -7.82 -2.00
C ASN A 359 12.18 -8.26 -0.71
N PRO A 360 10.84 -8.41 -0.67
CA PRO A 360 10.14 -8.92 0.52
C PRO A 360 10.68 -10.27 1.00
N TYR A 361 10.82 -11.23 0.09
CA TYR A 361 11.30 -12.57 0.44
C TYR A 361 12.71 -12.54 1.03
N HIS A 362 13.66 -11.88 0.36
CA HIS A 362 15.07 -11.92 0.75
C HIS A 362 15.41 -10.97 1.91
N LEU A 363 14.70 -9.84 2.06
CA LEU A 363 15.01 -8.84 3.09
C LEU A 363 14.14 -9.00 4.35
N LEU A 364 12.91 -9.51 4.22
CA LEU A 364 11.96 -9.67 5.32
C LEU A 364 11.70 -11.15 5.66
N GLY A 365 12.14 -12.08 4.82
CA GLY A 365 11.94 -13.52 5.02
C GLY A 365 10.58 -14.04 4.54
N THR A 366 9.67 -13.16 4.11
CA THR A 366 8.33 -13.54 3.66
C THR A 366 7.90 -12.77 2.42
N CYS A 367 7.19 -13.44 1.52
CA CYS A 367 6.54 -12.81 0.37
C CYS A 367 5.06 -13.17 0.36
N HIS A 368 4.22 -12.14 0.40
CA HIS A 368 2.76 -12.29 0.47
C HIS A 368 2.11 -12.50 -0.91
N PHE A 369 2.90 -12.46 -2.00
CA PHE A 369 2.42 -12.69 -3.35
C PHE A 369 2.44 -14.18 -3.69
N LEU A 370 1.24 -14.78 -3.85
CA LEU A 370 1.07 -16.20 -4.18
C LEU A 370 1.67 -16.59 -5.54
N ALA A 371 1.68 -15.67 -6.51
CA ALA A 371 2.26 -15.85 -7.84
C ALA A 371 3.37 -14.82 -8.11
N CYS A 372 4.37 -14.76 -7.23
CA CYS A 372 5.46 -13.80 -7.38
C CYS A 372 6.34 -14.13 -8.61
N LYS A 373 6.48 -13.18 -9.54
CA LYS A 373 7.37 -13.28 -10.72
C LYS A 373 8.86 -13.05 -10.38
N HIS A 374 9.21 -12.86 -9.11
CA HIS A 374 10.57 -12.60 -8.63
C HIS A 374 11.16 -13.84 -7.93
N GLU A 375 12.48 -14.00 -7.98
CA GLU A 375 13.19 -15.18 -7.47
C GLU A 375 13.10 -15.30 -5.93
N HIS A 376 12.53 -16.40 -5.42
CA HIS A 376 12.38 -16.77 -3.99
C HIS A 376 13.32 -17.92 -3.55
N GLY A 377 14.48 -18.06 -4.19
CA GLY A 377 15.39 -19.20 -3.95
C GLY A 377 16.13 -19.17 -2.60
N GLU A 378 17.33 -19.77 -2.56
CA GLU A 378 18.15 -19.81 -1.36
C GLU A 378 18.37 -18.42 -0.74
N ARG A 379 18.44 -18.39 0.59
CA ARG A 379 18.68 -17.17 1.35
C ARG A 379 20.05 -16.59 0.98
N LEU A 380 20.08 -15.31 0.64
CA LEU A 380 21.31 -14.60 0.32
C LEU A 380 22.22 -14.52 1.56
N ASN A 381 23.53 -14.53 1.33
CA ASN A 381 24.50 -14.24 2.39
C ASN A 381 24.42 -12.77 2.84
N ASP A 382 25.00 -12.45 4.00
CA ASP A 382 24.88 -11.12 4.61
C ASP A 382 25.34 -9.98 3.70
N LYS A 383 26.45 -10.19 2.95
CA LYS A 383 26.98 -9.20 2.01
C LYS A 383 26.02 -8.95 0.83
N MET A 384 25.37 -10.00 0.34
CA MET A 384 24.35 -9.91 -0.71
C MET A 384 23.04 -9.32 -0.19
N MET A 385 22.64 -9.61 1.05
CA MET A 385 21.47 -8.97 1.68
C MET A 385 21.68 -7.47 1.89
N GLU A 386 22.87 -7.05 2.34
CA GLU A 386 23.23 -5.64 2.49
C GLU A 386 23.20 -4.92 1.13
N ALA A 387 23.79 -5.53 0.10
CA ALA A 387 23.75 -5.00 -1.26
C ALA A 387 22.33 -4.96 -1.85
N LEU A 388 21.49 -5.97 -1.59
CA LEU A 388 20.09 -5.98 -2.02
C LEU A 388 19.29 -4.86 -1.33
N ARG A 389 19.51 -4.65 -0.03
CA ARG A 389 18.89 -3.54 0.72
C ARG A 389 19.32 -2.18 0.17
N TYR A 390 20.58 -2.04 -0.23
CA TYR A 390 21.03 -0.83 -0.94
C TYR A 390 20.32 -0.65 -2.28
N VAL A 391 20.20 -1.70 -3.10
CA VAL A 391 19.48 -1.66 -4.39
C VAL A 391 18.02 -1.28 -4.19
N ALA A 392 17.35 -1.87 -3.19
CA ALA A 392 15.97 -1.57 -2.85
C ALA A 392 15.78 -0.09 -2.45
N ARG A 393 16.75 0.49 -1.74
CA ARG A 393 16.78 1.91 -1.37
C ARG A 393 17.06 2.88 -2.51
N LEU A 394 17.34 2.40 -3.72
CA LEU A 394 17.39 3.26 -4.92
C LEU A 394 16.00 3.62 -5.45
N ALA A 395 14.94 2.98 -4.94
CA ALA A 395 13.56 3.32 -5.22
C ALA A 395 12.96 4.13 -4.05
N PRO A 396 12.31 5.27 -4.32
CA PRO A 396 11.70 6.08 -3.25
C PRO A 396 10.58 5.31 -2.56
N CYS A 397 10.53 5.43 -1.24
CA CYS A 397 9.40 4.97 -0.44
C CYS A 397 8.15 5.77 -0.79
N PRO A 398 7.00 5.12 -1.07
CA PRO A 398 5.74 5.83 -1.31
C PRO A 398 5.26 6.68 -0.12
N SER A 399 5.64 6.29 1.11
CA SER A 399 5.35 7.03 2.34
C SER A 399 6.37 8.14 2.63
N GLY A 400 7.36 8.34 1.75
CA GLY A 400 8.33 9.43 1.87
C GLY A 400 9.07 9.46 3.21
N LEU A 401 9.40 10.67 3.68
CA LEU A 401 10.17 10.89 4.90
C LEU A 401 9.40 10.59 6.20
N GLU A 402 8.09 10.40 6.13
CA GLU A 402 7.22 10.13 7.27
C GLU A 402 6.99 8.63 7.49
N CYS A 403 7.64 7.76 6.71
CA CYS A 403 7.45 6.32 6.81
C CYS A 403 7.84 5.78 8.20
N GLU A 404 6.88 5.23 8.94
CA GLU A 404 7.13 4.66 10.28
C GLU A 404 7.29 3.13 10.27
N ASP A 405 7.29 2.50 9.09
CA ASP A 405 7.45 1.04 8.97
C ASP A 405 8.90 0.63 9.25
N GLU A 406 9.14 0.01 10.41
CA GLU A 406 10.46 -0.51 10.83
C GLU A 406 11.06 -1.49 9.80
N ASN A 407 10.21 -2.21 9.07
CA ASN A 407 10.61 -3.20 8.07
C ASN A 407 10.72 -2.62 6.65
N CYS A 408 10.53 -1.31 6.46
CA CYS A 408 10.59 -0.71 5.13
C CYS A 408 11.98 -0.87 4.52
N TYR A 409 12.04 -1.52 3.35
CA TYR A 409 13.25 -1.73 2.57
C TYR A 409 13.46 -0.70 1.45
N SER A 410 12.48 0.17 1.21
CA SER A 410 12.55 1.28 0.24
C SER A 410 13.44 2.42 0.73
N GLY A 411 13.80 3.32 -0.18
CA GLY A 411 14.69 4.45 0.11
C GLY A 411 13.92 5.68 0.57
N HIS A 412 14.35 6.27 1.69
CA HIS A 412 13.73 7.47 2.25
C HIS A 412 14.47 8.77 1.88
N ARG A 413 15.57 8.66 1.13
CA ARG A 413 16.38 9.80 0.68
C ARG A 413 17.05 9.47 -0.64
N CYS A 414 17.20 10.46 -1.52
CA CYS A 414 18.03 10.32 -2.72
C CYS A 414 19.49 9.98 -2.34
N PRO A 415 20.08 8.90 -2.86
CA PRO A 415 21.46 8.55 -2.54
C PRO A 415 22.49 9.57 -3.08
N ASN A 416 22.14 10.29 -4.15
CA ASN A 416 23.00 11.31 -4.75
C ASN A 416 22.83 12.66 -4.04
N ASN A 417 23.91 13.24 -3.51
CA ASN A 417 23.87 14.55 -2.88
C ASN A 417 25.16 15.34 -3.13
N PRO A 418 25.10 16.49 -3.83
CA PRO A 418 23.93 17.06 -4.52
C PRO A 418 23.47 16.20 -5.71
N CYS A 419 22.15 16.12 -5.93
CA CYS A 419 21.57 15.42 -7.07
C CYS A 419 21.37 16.39 -8.23
N HIS A 420 22.11 16.19 -9.32
CA HIS A 420 21.99 17.02 -10.53
C HIS A 420 21.09 16.41 -11.60
N ARG A 421 20.32 15.35 -11.27
CA ARG A 421 19.48 14.66 -12.26
C ARG A 421 18.19 15.44 -12.47
N PRO A 422 17.92 15.95 -13.69
CA PRO A 422 16.74 16.77 -13.95
C PRO A 422 15.41 16.02 -13.73
N ASN A 423 15.41 14.70 -13.98
CA ASN A 423 14.26 13.81 -13.75
C ASN A 423 14.59 12.72 -12.72
N CYS A 424 15.02 13.10 -11.52
CA CYS A 424 15.21 12.15 -10.43
C CYS A 424 13.87 11.51 -10.04
N HIS A 425 13.86 10.20 -9.82
CA HIS A 425 12.65 9.48 -9.36
C HIS A 425 12.30 9.80 -7.91
N PHE A 426 13.26 10.29 -7.12
CA PHE A 426 12.97 10.78 -5.78
C PHE A 426 12.24 12.12 -5.87
N PRO A 427 11.17 12.33 -5.11
CA PRO A 427 10.55 13.63 -4.92
C PRO A 427 11.52 14.71 -4.42
N LYS A 428 11.18 15.99 -4.61
CA LYS A 428 12.05 17.12 -4.27
C LYS A 428 12.39 17.14 -2.78
N GLU A 429 11.41 16.83 -1.93
CA GLU A 429 11.51 16.75 -0.48
C GLU A 429 12.47 15.66 0.02
N MET A 430 12.75 14.62 -0.79
CA MET A 430 13.69 13.54 -0.43
C MET A 430 15.13 13.84 -0.85
N HIS A 431 15.41 15.06 -1.29
CA HIS A 431 16.76 15.57 -1.58
C HIS A 431 17.26 16.48 -0.46
N GLY A 432 18.58 16.50 -0.23
CA GLY A 432 19.18 17.37 0.80
C GLY A 432 18.76 17.03 2.24
N VAL A 433 18.17 15.85 2.47
CA VAL A 433 17.70 15.41 3.78
C VAL A 433 18.87 15.27 4.75
N ASP A 434 18.72 15.85 5.94
CA ASP A 434 19.66 15.74 7.05
C ASP A 434 19.71 14.28 7.54
N THR A 435 20.88 13.65 7.43
CA THR A 435 21.13 12.26 7.83
C THR A 435 21.63 12.15 9.27
N LYS A 436 21.72 13.27 10.00
CA LYS A 436 22.08 13.26 11.42
C LYS A 436 20.90 12.77 12.24
N ILE A 437 21.06 11.56 12.78
CA ILE A 437 20.08 10.94 13.67
C ILE A 437 20.09 11.69 15.01
N CYS A 438 18.92 12.12 15.46
CA CYS A 438 18.74 12.62 16.82
C CYS A 438 18.33 11.46 17.71
N LYS A 439 18.97 11.32 18.89
CA LYS A 439 18.43 10.47 19.95
C LYS A 439 17.07 11.06 20.31
N THR A 440 15.99 10.31 20.09
CA THR A 440 14.70 10.65 20.67
C THR A 440 14.90 10.73 22.18
N TRP A 441 14.76 11.93 22.74
CA TRP A 441 14.62 12.09 24.18
C TRP A 441 13.27 11.45 24.50
N SER A 442 13.28 10.25 25.09
CA SER A 442 12.10 9.72 25.74
C SER A 442 11.72 10.74 26.82
N VAL A 443 10.64 11.49 26.60
CA VAL A 443 10.03 12.28 27.66
C VAL A 443 9.53 11.27 28.67
N GLN A 444 10.14 11.31 29.85
CA GLN A 444 9.84 10.45 30.99
C GLN A 444 8.61 10.97 31.72
#